data_AF-I3M7S5-F1
#
_entry.id   AF-I3M7S5-F1
#
_cell.length_a   1.000
_cell.length_b   1.000
_cell.length_c   1.000
_cell.angle_alpha   90.00
_cell.angle_beta   90.00
_cell.angle_gamma   90.00
#
_symmetry.space_group_name_H-M   'P 1'
#
loop_
_entity.id
_entity.type
_entity.pdbx_description
1 polymer ?
#
loop_
_entity_poly.entity_id
_entity_poly.type
_entity_poly.pdbx_seq_one_letter_code
_entity_poly.pdbx_strand_id
1 'polypeptide(L)'
;MAEPQEQLLQLQKDNRDGRMRKQELEELVRGLEAESESLTGRLQELRERERSLQRRRSQAAGALRGEAREAARERAERTRELLEAAEQHKLDLEQHNQQLQEQWEELSSQLFYYGGEQRNQQRAEQQQLGTQLLALQKQLEVVEAKYAMQAEDLRQGAQRTEEAWASFQEQSGVLQELQGKVMEAAAALDTSRGGPEPWDSQLRRVQDCSGSLMEEVARADCEKRLLGGTGAGGIRLWALGALQMLLLLPLGFLALPLLYVLLVKQDSIHQGLPHLSSDAAFRRLRYTLSPLLELRARGLLPA
;
A
#
# COMPACT_ATOMS: atom_id res chain seq x y z
N MET A 1 19.79 -147.82 36.09
CA MET A 1 18.71 -147.39 37.01
C MET A 1 18.87 -145.94 37.52
N ALA A 2 19.76 -145.09 36.96
CA ALA A 2 20.06 -143.74 37.48
C ALA A 2 19.31 -142.58 36.80
N GLU A 3 18.84 -142.78 35.56
CA GLU A 3 18.16 -141.76 34.73
C GLU A 3 16.92 -141.09 35.35
N PRO A 4 16.02 -141.78 36.09
CA PRO A 4 14.85 -141.10 36.65
C PRO A 4 15.19 -140.17 37.83
N GLN A 5 16.31 -140.40 38.53
CA GLN A 5 16.75 -139.54 39.63
C GLN A 5 17.39 -138.25 39.11
N GLU A 6 18.17 -138.32 38.03
CA GLU A 6 18.78 -137.13 37.40
C GLU A 6 17.73 -136.19 36.81
N GLN A 7 16.68 -136.73 36.20
CA GLN A 7 15.55 -135.93 35.69
C GLN A 7 14.79 -135.21 36.80
N LEU A 8 14.58 -135.87 37.95
CA LEU A 8 13.95 -135.23 39.12
C LEU A 8 14.82 -134.11 39.69
N LEU A 9 16.14 -134.31 39.77
CA LEU A 9 17.07 -133.28 40.23
C LEU A 9 17.11 -132.09 39.27
N GLN A 10 17.06 -132.33 37.95
CA GLN A 10 17.01 -131.28 36.94
C GLN A 10 15.72 -130.47 37.04
N LEU A 11 14.57 -131.13 37.17
CA LEU A 11 13.28 -130.45 37.36
C LEU A 11 13.24 -129.63 38.65
N GLN A 12 13.88 -130.09 39.74
CA GLN A 12 14.00 -129.32 40.97
C GLN A 12 14.85 -128.06 40.80
N LYS A 13 15.94 -128.15 40.03
CA LYS A 13 16.78 -126.99 39.70
C LYS A 13 16.02 -125.99 38.83
N ASP A 14 15.35 -126.45 37.78
CA ASP A 14 14.56 -125.60 36.89
C ASP A 14 13.38 -124.94 37.63
N ASN A 15 12.78 -125.63 38.61
CA ASN A 15 11.74 -125.04 39.48
C ASN A 15 12.30 -123.94 40.40
N ARG A 16 13.53 -124.11 40.92
CA ARG A 16 14.20 -123.07 41.72
C ARG A 16 14.56 -121.86 40.86
N ASP A 17 15.14 -122.09 39.68
CA ASP A 17 15.49 -121.03 38.73
C ASP A 17 14.25 -120.26 38.24
N GLY A 18 13.15 -120.97 37.99
CA GLY A 18 11.85 -120.37 37.66
C GLY A 18 11.29 -119.50 38.78
N ARG A 19 11.47 -119.89 40.06
CA ARG A 19 11.07 -119.05 41.21
C ARG A 19 11.95 -117.80 41.34
N MET A 20 13.26 -117.93 41.15
CA MET A 20 14.19 -116.79 41.19
C MET A 20 13.85 -115.77 40.09
N ARG A 21 13.67 -116.22 38.85
CA ARG A 21 13.26 -115.34 37.74
C ARG A 21 11.90 -114.70 37.99
N LYS A 22 10.96 -115.43 38.61
CA LYS A 22 9.65 -114.89 38.99
C LYS A 22 9.80 -113.77 40.02
N GLN A 23 10.66 -113.94 41.02
CA GLN A 23 10.95 -112.91 42.02
C GLN A 23 11.59 -111.67 41.38
N GLU A 24 12.59 -111.84 40.52
CA GLU A 24 13.23 -110.75 39.78
C GLU A 24 12.21 -109.97 38.92
N LEU A 25 11.29 -110.68 38.23
CA LEU A 25 10.23 -110.04 37.46
C LEU A 25 9.24 -109.29 38.35
N GLU A 26 8.85 -109.83 39.50
CA GLU A 26 7.99 -109.15 40.47
C GLU A 26 8.63 -107.86 41.01
N GLU A 27 9.95 -107.88 41.27
CA GLU A 27 10.69 -106.68 41.68
C GLU A 27 10.74 -105.62 40.58
N LEU A 28 10.98 -106.01 39.32
CA LEU A 28 10.95 -105.09 38.19
C LEU A 28 9.56 -104.50 37.95
N VAL A 29 8.51 -105.32 38.05
CA VAL A 29 7.12 -104.84 37.92
C VAL A 29 6.80 -103.83 39.02
N ARG A 30 7.17 -104.12 40.28
CA ARG A 30 6.98 -103.16 41.38
C ARG A 30 7.76 -101.86 41.18
N GLY A 31 8.98 -101.93 40.64
CA GLY A 31 9.78 -100.75 40.30
C GLY A 31 9.10 -99.88 39.23
N LEU A 32 8.63 -100.52 38.15
CA LEU A 32 7.89 -99.84 37.08
C LEU A 32 6.57 -99.26 37.56
N GLU A 33 5.85 -99.95 38.45
CA GLU A 33 4.63 -99.44 39.07
C GLU A 33 4.92 -98.17 39.88
N ALA A 34 5.93 -98.20 40.75
CA ALA A 34 6.35 -97.03 41.52
C ALA A 34 6.79 -95.85 40.65
N GLU A 35 7.53 -96.11 39.56
CA GLU A 35 7.88 -95.10 38.58
C GLU A 35 6.66 -94.55 37.85
N SER A 36 5.70 -95.41 37.49
CA SER A 36 4.45 -94.99 36.85
C SER A 36 3.60 -94.11 37.78
N GLU A 37 3.52 -94.44 39.07
CA GLU A 37 2.85 -93.64 40.09
C GLU A 37 3.56 -92.29 40.29
N SER A 38 4.89 -92.28 40.34
CA SER A 38 5.69 -91.06 40.42
C SER A 38 5.46 -90.14 39.20
N LEU A 39 5.46 -90.70 37.99
CA LEU A 39 5.22 -89.95 36.75
C LEU A 39 3.79 -89.43 36.65
N THR A 40 2.79 -90.23 37.05
CA THR A 40 1.39 -89.81 37.05
C THR A 40 1.15 -88.69 38.06
N GLY A 41 1.76 -88.77 39.26
CA GLY A 41 1.76 -87.67 40.23
C GLY A 41 2.39 -86.39 39.66
N ARG A 42 3.57 -86.50 39.02
CA ARG A 42 4.23 -85.35 38.39
C ARG A 42 3.42 -84.74 37.25
N LEU A 43 2.72 -85.55 36.46
CA LEU A 43 1.81 -85.06 35.41
C LEU A 43 0.60 -84.31 35.98
N GLN A 44 0.06 -84.75 37.12
CA GLN A 44 -1.03 -84.05 37.80
C GLN A 44 -0.57 -82.69 38.30
N GLU A 45 0.59 -82.59 38.96
CA GLU A 45 1.16 -81.32 39.40
C GLU A 45 1.39 -80.34 38.23
N LEU A 46 1.94 -80.82 37.11
CA LEU A 46 2.16 -79.99 35.93
C LEU A 46 0.84 -79.47 35.34
N ARG A 47 -0.20 -80.30 35.30
CA ARG A 47 -1.55 -79.88 34.86
C ARG A 47 -2.16 -78.84 35.78
N GLU A 48 -1.95 -78.95 37.09
CA GLU A 48 -2.41 -77.94 38.05
C GLU A 48 -1.65 -76.63 37.90
N ARG A 49 -0.32 -76.69 37.71
CA ARG A 49 0.51 -75.51 37.42
C ARG A 49 0.06 -74.83 36.12
N GLU A 50 -0.19 -75.59 35.06
CA GLU A 50 -0.70 -75.06 33.79
C GLU A 50 -2.03 -74.34 33.99
N ARG A 51 -3.01 -74.96 34.68
CA ARG A 51 -4.30 -74.33 34.98
C ARG A 51 -4.14 -73.05 35.81
N SER A 52 -3.23 -73.05 36.79
CA SER A 52 -2.95 -71.85 37.60
C SER A 52 -2.36 -70.71 36.77
N LEU A 53 -1.44 -71.03 35.85
CA LEU A 53 -0.84 -70.05 34.94
C LEU A 53 -1.86 -69.54 33.93
N GLN A 54 -2.73 -70.40 33.40
CA GLN A 54 -3.82 -70.00 32.51
C GLN A 54 -4.77 -69.01 33.20
N ARG A 55 -5.14 -69.25 34.47
CA ARG A 55 -5.95 -68.31 35.27
C ARG A 55 -5.23 -66.98 35.52
N ARG A 56 -3.95 -67.02 35.90
CA ARG A 56 -3.16 -65.80 36.10
C ARG A 56 -3.02 -65.01 34.80
N ARG A 57 -2.83 -65.69 33.68
CA ARG A 57 -2.76 -65.05 32.35
C ARG A 57 -4.08 -64.40 31.95
N SER A 58 -5.22 -65.06 32.19
CA SER A 58 -6.52 -64.48 31.87
C SER A 58 -6.83 -63.27 32.77
N GLN A 59 -6.47 -63.34 34.05
CA GLN A 59 -6.59 -62.21 34.98
C GLN A 59 -5.71 -61.03 34.58
N ALA A 60 -4.43 -61.26 34.29
CA ALA A 60 -3.51 -60.22 33.85
C ALA A 60 -3.95 -59.60 32.52
N ALA A 61 -4.39 -60.42 31.56
CA ALA A 61 -4.94 -59.91 30.29
C ALA A 61 -6.22 -59.11 30.49
N GLY A 62 -7.06 -59.50 31.46
CA GLY A 62 -8.26 -58.75 31.86
C GLY A 62 -7.92 -57.39 32.45
N ALA A 63 -6.98 -57.35 33.40
CA ALA A 63 -6.51 -56.11 34.04
C ALA A 63 -5.90 -55.14 33.03
N LEU A 64 -4.96 -55.61 32.19
CA LEU A 64 -4.35 -54.78 31.15
C LEU A 64 -5.38 -54.25 30.14
N ARG A 65 -6.40 -55.05 29.79
CA ARG A 65 -7.50 -54.58 28.93
C ARG A 65 -8.38 -53.54 29.63
N GLY A 66 -8.59 -53.66 30.93
CA GLY A 66 -9.30 -52.66 31.74
C GLY A 66 -8.56 -51.33 31.76
N GLU A 67 -7.30 -51.36 32.16
CA GLU A 67 -6.41 -50.18 32.20
C GLU A 67 -6.30 -49.50 30.84
N ALA A 68 -6.11 -50.27 29.76
CA ALA A 68 -6.03 -49.71 28.41
C ALA A 68 -7.34 -49.05 27.97
N ARG A 69 -8.49 -49.59 28.38
CA ARG A 69 -9.82 -49.00 28.08
C ARG A 69 -10.04 -47.72 28.89
N GLU A 70 -9.66 -47.69 30.16
CA GLU A 70 -9.76 -46.50 30.99
C GLU A 70 -8.84 -45.40 30.49
N ALA A 71 -7.58 -45.71 30.19
CA ALA A 71 -6.64 -44.76 29.59
C ALA A 71 -7.14 -44.23 28.23
N ALA A 72 -7.79 -45.07 27.42
CA ALA A 72 -8.40 -44.62 26.18
C ALA A 72 -9.60 -43.69 26.41
N ARG A 73 -10.43 -43.95 27.44
CA ARG A 73 -11.55 -43.08 27.83
C ARG A 73 -11.06 -41.74 28.35
N GLU A 74 -10.10 -41.73 29.28
CA GLU A 74 -9.52 -40.48 29.79
C GLU A 74 -8.90 -39.64 28.67
N ARG A 75 -8.22 -40.28 27.71
CA ARG A 75 -7.69 -39.57 26.54
C ARG A 75 -8.80 -38.99 25.68
N ALA A 76 -9.87 -39.75 25.44
CA ALA A 76 -11.02 -39.26 24.68
C ALA A 76 -11.71 -38.09 25.39
N GLU A 77 -11.86 -38.14 26.71
CA GLU A 77 -12.41 -37.06 27.54
C GLU A 77 -11.53 -35.81 27.48
N ARG A 78 -10.21 -35.94 27.70
CA ARG A 78 -9.27 -34.81 27.55
C ARG A 78 -9.33 -34.19 26.15
N THR A 79 -9.44 -35.00 25.10
CA THR A 79 -9.57 -34.45 23.74
C THR A 79 -10.90 -33.75 23.53
N ARG A 80 -11.99 -34.20 24.17
CA ARG A 80 -13.29 -33.52 24.12
C ARG A 80 -13.24 -32.19 24.86
N GLU A 81 -12.68 -32.15 26.07
CA GLU A 81 -12.49 -30.92 26.84
C GLU A 81 -11.67 -29.88 26.07
N LEU A 82 -10.59 -30.31 25.39
CA LEU A 82 -9.78 -29.43 24.55
C LEU A 82 -10.56 -28.90 23.33
N LEU A 83 -11.42 -29.73 22.73
CA LEU A 83 -12.27 -29.30 21.62
C LEU A 83 -13.33 -28.30 22.09
N GLU A 84 -13.99 -28.56 23.21
CA GLU A 84 -14.97 -27.64 23.81
C GLU A 84 -14.33 -26.29 24.16
N ALA A 85 -13.13 -26.29 24.74
CA ALA A 85 -12.38 -25.06 25.00
C ALA A 85 -12.01 -24.31 23.71
N ALA A 86 -11.64 -25.03 22.65
CA ALA A 86 -11.35 -24.42 21.34
C ALA A 86 -12.60 -23.83 20.69
N GLU A 87 -13.77 -24.49 20.83
CA GLU A 87 -15.06 -23.99 20.36
C GLU A 87 -15.48 -22.72 21.11
N GLN A 88 -15.31 -22.68 22.44
CA GLN A 88 -15.55 -21.49 23.24
C GLN A 88 -14.66 -20.33 22.80
N HIS A 89 -13.36 -20.57 22.66
CA HIS A 89 -12.43 -19.55 22.15
C HIS A 89 -12.80 -19.05 20.76
N LYS A 90 -13.30 -19.93 19.88
CA LYS A 90 -13.77 -19.53 18.56
C LYS A 90 -14.99 -18.59 18.67
N LEU A 91 -15.95 -18.92 19.53
CA LEU A 91 -17.13 -18.08 19.75
C LEU A 91 -16.74 -16.70 20.33
N ASP A 92 -15.81 -16.66 21.27
CA ASP A 92 -15.30 -15.40 21.83
C ASP A 92 -14.63 -14.53 20.74
N LEU A 93 -13.83 -15.16 19.87
CA LEU A 93 -13.21 -14.48 18.73
C LEU A 93 -14.25 -13.98 17.71
N GLU A 94 -15.30 -14.75 17.44
CA GLU A 94 -16.41 -14.33 16.58
C GLU A 94 -17.13 -13.12 17.17
N GLN A 95 -17.37 -13.08 18.48
CA GLN A 95 -17.97 -11.93 19.17
C GLN A 95 -17.06 -10.69 19.08
N HIS A 96 -15.76 -10.84 19.34
CA HIS A 96 -14.82 -9.73 19.20
C HIS A 96 -14.71 -9.24 17.75
N ASN A 97 -14.79 -10.15 16.77
CA ASN A 97 -14.80 -9.77 15.36
C ASN A 97 -16.04 -8.97 15.00
N GLN A 98 -17.22 -9.39 15.47
CA GLN A 98 -18.47 -8.63 15.30
C GLN A 98 -18.38 -7.25 15.93
N GLN A 99 -17.88 -7.14 17.16
CA GLN A 99 -17.67 -5.85 17.83
C GLN A 99 -16.72 -4.94 17.02
N LEU A 100 -15.61 -5.48 16.52
CA LEU A 100 -14.68 -4.71 15.67
C LEU A 100 -15.33 -4.27 14.37
N GLN A 101 -16.20 -5.11 13.79
CA GLN A 101 -16.92 -4.77 12.58
C GLN A 101 -17.95 -3.66 12.83
N GLU A 102 -18.70 -3.73 13.93
CA GLU A 102 -19.61 -2.66 14.36
C GLU A 102 -18.84 -1.35 14.58
N GLN A 103 -17.72 -1.39 15.31
CA GLN A 103 -16.85 -0.22 15.51
C GLN A 103 -16.32 0.34 14.19
N TRP A 104 -15.96 -0.54 13.25
CA TRP A 104 -15.54 -0.12 11.92
C TRP A 104 -16.68 0.54 11.15
N GLU A 105 -17.88 -0.02 11.21
CA GLU A 105 -19.08 0.54 10.57
C GLU A 105 -19.43 1.91 11.17
N GLU A 106 -19.38 2.05 12.50
CA GLU A 106 -19.57 3.33 13.20
C GLU A 106 -18.56 4.38 12.73
N LEU A 107 -17.27 4.07 12.77
CA LEU A 107 -16.22 5.00 12.31
C LEU A 107 -16.36 5.32 10.82
N SER A 108 -16.72 4.33 10.01
CA SER A 108 -16.97 4.55 8.58
C SER A 108 -18.15 5.48 8.35
N SER A 109 -19.21 5.34 9.14
CA SER A 109 -20.39 6.21 9.06
C SER A 109 -20.03 7.63 9.47
N GLN A 110 -19.26 7.80 10.55
CA GLN A 110 -18.77 9.11 10.99
C GLN A 110 -17.91 9.77 9.90
N LEU A 111 -16.95 9.03 9.31
CA LEU A 111 -16.14 9.55 8.21
C LEU A 111 -16.98 9.91 6.98
N PHE A 112 -18.02 9.13 6.68
CA PHE A 112 -18.92 9.40 5.56
C PHE A 112 -19.74 10.69 5.79
N TYR A 113 -20.36 10.85 6.95
CA TYR A 113 -21.17 12.02 7.27
C TYR A 113 -20.31 13.29 7.41
N TYR A 114 -19.27 13.26 8.25
CA TYR A 114 -18.42 14.43 8.44
C TYR A 114 -17.58 14.76 7.20
N GLY A 115 -17.08 13.75 6.48
CA GLY A 115 -16.37 13.96 5.22
C GLY A 115 -17.28 14.52 4.11
N GLY A 116 -18.55 14.11 4.08
CA GLY A 116 -19.57 14.64 3.19
C GLY A 116 -19.90 16.11 3.48
N GLU A 117 -20.09 16.46 4.76
CA GLU A 117 -20.35 17.82 5.21
C GLU A 117 -19.18 18.77 4.87
N GLN A 118 -17.93 18.37 5.12
CA GLN A 118 -16.76 19.18 4.76
C GLN A 118 -16.68 19.45 3.26
N ARG A 119 -16.95 18.44 2.41
CA ARG A 119 -17.00 18.63 0.96
C ARG A 119 -18.14 19.54 0.52
N ASN A 120 -19.30 19.45 1.16
CA ASN A 120 -20.44 20.33 0.86
C ASN A 120 -20.16 21.78 1.30
N GLN A 121 -19.54 21.97 2.47
CA GLN A 121 -19.07 23.28 2.93
C GLN A 121 -18.04 23.87 1.96
N GLN A 122 -17.02 23.11 1.57
CA GLN A 122 -16.03 23.55 0.57
C GLN A 122 -16.66 23.91 -0.78
N ARG A 123 -17.64 23.13 -1.26
CA ARG A 123 -18.37 23.49 -2.49
C ARG A 123 -19.20 24.75 -2.32
N ALA A 124 -19.87 24.93 -1.19
CA ALA A 124 -20.64 26.13 -0.91
C ALA A 124 -19.74 27.37 -0.84
N GLU A 125 -18.59 27.27 -0.18
CA GLU A 125 -17.56 28.32 -0.14
C GLU A 125 -17.00 28.63 -1.53
N GLN A 126 -16.67 27.61 -2.33
CA GLN A 126 -16.23 27.81 -3.71
C GLN A 126 -17.32 28.49 -4.56
N GLN A 127 -18.59 28.11 -4.38
CA GLN A 127 -19.70 28.75 -5.06
C GLN A 127 -19.85 30.22 -4.64
N GLN A 128 -19.71 30.53 -3.34
CA GLN A 128 -19.74 31.90 -2.84
C GLN A 128 -18.58 32.75 -3.36
N LEU A 129 -17.36 32.20 -3.44
CA LEU A 129 -16.23 32.89 -4.06
C LEU A 129 -16.46 33.11 -5.56
N GLY A 130 -17.03 32.11 -6.25
CA GLY A 130 -17.41 32.23 -7.65
C GLY A 130 -18.43 33.34 -7.90
N THR A 131 -19.45 33.46 -7.05
CA THR A 131 -20.45 34.55 -7.18
C THR A 131 -19.84 35.92 -6.86
N GLN A 132 -18.94 36.02 -5.88
CA GLN A 132 -18.21 37.26 -5.60
C GLN A 132 -17.31 37.68 -6.77
N LEU A 133 -16.57 36.74 -7.36
CA LEU A 133 -15.75 37.02 -8.54
C LEU A 133 -16.60 37.48 -9.73
N LEU A 134 -17.75 36.85 -9.96
CA LEU A 134 -18.66 37.25 -11.03
C LEU A 134 -19.25 38.64 -10.81
N ALA A 135 -19.56 38.99 -9.55
CA ALA A 135 -20.02 40.32 -9.19
C ALA A 135 -18.92 41.38 -9.41
N LEU A 136 -17.67 41.09 -9.02
CA LEU A 136 -16.53 41.97 -9.28
C LEU A 136 -16.25 42.11 -10.78
N GLN A 137 -16.36 41.04 -11.55
CA GLN A 137 -16.24 41.09 -13.01
C GLN A 137 -17.31 42.00 -13.62
N LYS A 138 -18.56 41.90 -13.16
CA LYS A 138 -19.64 42.79 -13.62
C LYS A 138 -19.40 44.25 -13.25
N GLN A 139 -18.85 44.52 -12.06
CA GLN A 139 -18.47 45.87 -11.66
C GLN A 139 -17.35 46.43 -12.55
N LEU A 140 -16.36 45.60 -12.87
CA LEU A 140 -15.28 45.97 -13.78
C LEU A 140 -15.83 46.31 -15.18
N GLU A 141 -16.68 45.46 -15.75
CA GLU A 141 -17.33 45.70 -17.05
C GLU A 141 -18.08 47.05 -17.07
N VAL A 142 -18.80 47.38 -16.00
CA VAL A 142 -19.53 48.67 -15.89
C VAL A 142 -18.56 49.84 -15.83
N VAL A 143 -17.45 49.71 -15.12
CA VAL A 143 -16.44 50.76 -15.00
C VAL A 143 -15.69 50.93 -16.32
N GLU A 144 -15.33 49.84 -17.00
CA GLU A 144 -14.74 49.85 -18.34
C GLU A 144 -15.67 50.54 -19.35
N ALA A 145 -16.97 50.24 -19.32
CA ALA A 145 -17.96 50.91 -20.16
C ALA A 145 -18.05 52.42 -19.89
N LYS A 146 -17.98 52.83 -18.61
CA LYS A 146 -17.94 54.26 -18.24
C LYS A 146 -16.70 54.95 -18.78
N TYR A 147 -15.52 54.33 -18.66
CA TYR A 147 -14.29 54.89 -19.21
C TYR A 147 -14.28 54.93 -20.73
N ALA A 148 -14.87 53.93 -21.40
CA ALA A 148 -15.03 53.94 -22.85
C ALA A 148 -15.89 55.11 -23.32
N MET A 149 -17.05 55.35 -22.68
CA MET A 149 -17.89 56.52 -22.97
C MET A 149 -17.14 57.84 -22.72
N GLN A 150 -16.42 57.95 -21.60
CA GLN A 150 -15.65 59.15 -21.29
C GLN A 150 -14.54 59.41 -22.33
N ALA A 151 -13.89 58.35 -22.82
CA ALA A 151 -12.89 58.47 -23.88
C ALA A 151 -13.51 58.90 -25.22
N GLU A 152 -14.72 58.42 -25.53
CA GLU A 152 -15.47 58.87 -26.71
C GLU A 152 -15.91 60.33 -26.61
N ASP A 153 -16.39 60.78 -25.45
CA ASP A 153 -16.74 62.19 -25.22
C ASP A 153 -15.53 63.12 -25.40
N LEU A 154 -14.36 62.72 -24.87
CA LEU A 154 -13.12 63.45 -25.07
C LEU A 154 -12.68 63.47 -26.54
N ARG A 155 -12.86 62.36 -27.28
CA ARG A 155 -12.59 62.31 -28.73
C ARG A 155 -13.52 63.23 -29.51
N GLN A 156 -14.82 63.23 -29.18
CA GLN A 156 -15.78 64.15 -29.81
C GLN A 156 -15.45 65.61 -29.47
N GLY A 157 -15.05 65.90 -28.24
CA GLY A 157 -14.56 67.21 -27.83
C GLY A 157 -13.34 67.64 -28.65
N ALA A 158 -12.35 66.76 -28.79
CA ALA A 158 -11.18 66.98 -29.63
C ALA A 158 -11.57 67.25 -31.10
N GLN A 159 -12.45 66.43 -31.69
CA GLN A 159 -12.96 66.62 -33.05
C GLN A 159 -13.66 67.98 -33.21
N ARG A 160 -14.53 68.38 -32.28
CA ARG A 160 -15.16 69.71 -32.31
C ARG A 160 -14.14 70.83 -32.22
N THR A 161 -13.08 70.68 -31.42
CA THR A 161 -12.02 71.69 -31.38
C THR A 161 -11.23 71.72 -32.68
N GLU A 162 -10.96 70.56 -33.31
CA GLU A 162 -10.30 70.49 -34.62
C GLU A 162 -11.15 71.15 -35.71
N GLU A 163 -12.46 70.90 -35.74
CA GLU A 163 -13.41 71.56 -36.65
C GLU A 163 -13.47 73.08 -36.41
N ALA A 164 -13.47 73.51 -35.14
CA ALA A 164 -13.41 74.92 -34.79
C ALA A 164 -12.08 75.56 -35.23
N TRP A 165 -10.96 74.86 -35.08
CA TRP A 165 -9.66 75.29 -35.59
C TRP A 165 -9.64 75.35 -37.12
N ALA A 166 -10.23 74.38 -37.81
CA ALA A 166 -10.34 74.37 -39.27
C ALA A 166 -11.17 75.56 -39.78
N SER A 167 -12.34 75.81 -39.17
CA SER A 167 -13.18 76.97 -39.53
C SER A 167 -12.50 78.31 -39.21
N PHE A 168 -11.76 78.42 -38.11
CA PHE A 168 -10.93 79.60 -37.82
C PHE A 168 -9.83 79.78 -38.85
N GLN A 169 -9.15 78.71 -39.27
CA GLN A 169 -8.15 78.75 -40.33
C GLN A 169 -8.76 79.22 -41.65
N GLU A 170 -9.91 78.67 -42.06
CA GLU A 170 -10.65 79.12 -43.23
C GLU A 170 -11.01 80.61 -43.13
N GLN A 171 -11.54 81.08 -41.99
CA GLN A 171 -11.85 82.49 -41.77
C GLN A 171 -10.59 83.37 -41.85
N SER A 172 -9.47 82.92 -41.28
CA SER A 172 -8.20 83.64 -41.34
C SER A 172 -7.62 83.68 -42.76
N GLY A 173 -7.81 82.61 -43.55
CA GLY A 173 -7.46 82.58 -44.97
C GLY A 173 -8.30 83.56 -45.79
N VAL A 174 -9.61 83.66 -45.52
CA VAL A 174 -10.49 84.67 -46.14
C VAL A 174 -10.02 86.09 -45.77
N LEU A 175 -9.63 86.33 -44.52
CA LEU A 175 -9.09 87.63 -44.11
C LEU A 175 -7.74 87.93 -44.79
N GLN A 176 -6.87 86.94 -44.97
CA GLN A 176 -5.65 87.10 -45.75
C GLN A 176 -5.92 87.40 -47.23
N GLU A 177 -6.89 86.73 -47.86
CA GLU A 177 -7.31 87.06 -49.22
C GLU A 177 -7.89 88.48 -49.33
N LEU A 178 -8.68 88.90 -48.34
CA LEU A 178 -9.27 90.24 -48.31
C LEU A 178 -8.18 91.30 -48.10
N GLN A 179 -7.20 91.02 -47.22
CA GLN A 179 -6.01 91.86 -47.04
C GLN A 179 -5.16 91.91 -48.31
N GLY A 180 -4.96 90.78 -48.99
CA GLY A 180 -4.29 90.70 -50.29
C GLY A 180 -5.01 91.52 -51.36
N LYS A 181 -6.34 91.40 -51.47
CA LYS A 181 -7.18 92.19 -52.38
C LYS A 181 -7.17 93.69 -52.06
N VAL A 182 -7.15 94.06 -50.78
CA VAL A 182 -6.98 95.48 -50.36
C VAL A 182 -5.58 95.98 -50.72
N MET A 183 -4.56 95.16 -50.57
CA MET A 183 -3.18 95.51 -50.96
C MET A 183 -3.03 95.59 -52.49
N GLU A 184 -3.68 94.72 -53.26
CA GLU A 184 -3.76 94.81 -54.72
C GLU A 184 -4.55 96.03 -55.18
N ALA A 185 -5.66 96.36 -54.50
CA ALA A 185 -6.42 97.58 -54.77
C ALA A 185 -5.65 98.85 -54.38
N ALA A 186 -4.85 98.81 -53.31
CA ALA A 186 -3.94 99.88 -52.93
C ALA A 186 -2.81 100.02 -53.97
N ALA A 187 -2.24 98.91 -54.45
CA ALA A 187 -1.28 98.92 -55.54
C ALA A 187 -1.88 99.48 -56.85
N ALA A 188 -3.14 99.16 -57.16
CA ALA A 188 -3.87 99.75 -58.28
C ALA A 188 -4.12 101.26 -58.09
N LEU A 189 -4.38 101.72 -56.86
CA LEU A 189 -4.46 103.14 -56.52
C LEU A 189 -3.10 103.86 -56.66
N ASP A 190 -2.00 103.20 -56.28
CA ASP A 190 -0.65 103.73 -56.46
C ASP A 190 -0.22 103.78 -57.94
N THR A 191 -0.81 102.95 -58.83
CA THR A 191 -0.62 103.08 -60.29
C THR A 191 -1.35 104.28 -60.92
N SER A 192 -2.23 104.98 -60.19
CA SER A 192 -2.88 106.23 -60.60
C SER A 192 -2.08 107.49 -60.20
N ARG A 193 -0.96 107.32 -59.46
CA ARG A 193 -0.08 108.41 -59.03
C ARG A 193 1.39 108.06 -59.30
N GLY A 194 1.88 108.43 -60.48
CA GLY A 194 3.26 108.13 -60.90
C GLY A 194 4.35 108.77 -60.04
N GLY A 195 5.08 107.91 -59.31
CA GLY A 195 6.53 107.81 -59.04
C GLY A 195 7.36 108.99 -58.46
N PRO A 196 8.63 108.78 -58.05
CA PRO A 196 9.28 107.59 -57.47
C PRO A 196 9.90 107.85 -56.05
N GLU A 197 10.19 106.74 -55.34
CA GLU A 197 11.04 106.47 -54.14
C GLU A 197 12.27 107.40 -53.88
N PRO A 198 13.00 107.39 -52.73
CA PRO A 198 13.16 106.29 -51.72
C PRO A 198 13.33 106.73 -50.24
N TRP A 199 13.04 105.85 -49.27
CA TRP A 199 13.78 105.83 -47.99
C TRP A 199 14.03 104.40 -47.50
N ASP A 200 15.31 104.08 -47.50
CA ASP A 200 15.92 102.89 -46.95
C ASP A 200 16.21 103.03 -45.44
N SER A 201 16.33 101.87 -44.79
CA SER A 201 17.03 101.60 -43.51
C SER A 201 16.25 101.81 -42.20
N GLN A 202 15.89 100.71 -41.52
CA GLN A 202 16.73 100.12 -40.45
C GLN A 202 15.99 98.94 -39.76
N LEU A 203 16.02 97.75 -40.38
CA LEU A 203 15.54 96.52 -39.74
C LEU A 203 16.63 95.99 -38.80
N ARG A 204 16.44 96.22 -37.49
CA ARG A 204 17.34 95.73 -36.44
C ARG A 204 17.19 94.22 -36.30
N ARG A 205 18.27 93.52 -36.62
CA ARG A 205 18.51 92.08 -36.46
C ARG A 205 18.70 91.70 -34.97
N VAL A 206 17.86 90.81 -34.45
CA VAL A 206 18.06 89.85 -33.32
C VAL A 206 16.86 88.88 -33.48
N GLN A 207 16.89 87.65 -33.98
CA GLN A 207 17.76 86.48 -33.79
C GLN A 207 18.24 86.31 -32.35
N ASP A 208 17.41 85.65 -31.53
CA ASP A 208 17.76 84.34 -30.97
C ASP A 208 16.50 83.54 -30.58
N CYS A 209 16.43 82.34 -31.14
CA CYS A 209 15.59 81.24 -30.70
C CYS A 209 16.28 80.51 -29.53
N SER A 210 15.50 79.97 -28.59
CA SER A 210 15.69 78.70 -27.83
C SER A 210 15.19 78.84 -26.38
N GLY A 211 14.46 77.91 -25.76
CA GLY A 211 14.08 76.55 -26.14
C GLY A 211 12.56 76.39 -26.24
N SER A 212 12.04 75.80 -27.31
CA SER A 212 12.15 74.39 -27.71
C SER A 212 11.15 73.51 -26.94
N LEU A 213 9.94 73.46 -27.47
CA LEU A 213 8.88 72.47 -27.19
C LEU A 213 9.28 71.02 -27.52
N MET A 214 10.56 70.76 -27.81
CA MET A 214 11.14 69.42 -27.95
C MET A 214 11.76 68.86 -26.66
N GLU A 215 11.89 69.67 -25.59
CA GLU A 215 12.45 69.21 -24.31
C GLU A 215 11.40 68.60 -23.36
N GLU A 216 10.11 68.94 -23.51
CA GLU A 216 9.04 68.33 -22.71
C GLU A 216 8.52 66.98 -23.27
N VAL A 217 8.66 66.74 -24.58
CA VAL A 217 8.22 65.47 -25.18
C VAL A 217 9.18 64.32 -24.85
N ALA A 218 10.46 64.61 -24.60
CA ALA A 218 11.44 63.60 -24.15
C ALA A 218 11.30 63.25 -22.64
N ARG A 219 10.72 64.14 -21.83
CA ARG A 219 10.46 63.88 -20.40
C ARG A 219 9.24 62.96 -20.16
N ALA A 220 8.27 62.96 -21.08
CA ALA A 220 7.07 62.10 -20.96
C ALA A 220 7.26 60.65 -21.45
N ASP A 221 8.28 60.37 -22.28
CA ASP A 221 8.55 59.00 -22.79
C ASP A 221 9.54 58.20 -21.91
N CYS A 222 10.22 58.86 -20.96
CA CYS A 222 11.17 58.21 -20.05
C CYS A 222 10.51 57.60 -18.80
N GLU A 223 9.32 58.04 -18.39
CA GLU A 223 8.62 57.43 -17.24
C GLU A 223 7.86 56.15 -17.61
N LYS A 224 7.53 55.95 -18.90
CA LYS A 224 6.84 54.74 -19.37
C LYS A 224 7.77 53.53 -19.61
N ARG A 225 9.09 53.70 -19.50
CA ARG A 225 10.09 52.65 -19.79
C ARG A 225 10.82 52.08 -18.56
N LEU A 226 10.50 52.50 -17.34
CA LEU A 226 11.07 51.94 -16.10
C LEU A 226 10.16 50.95 -15.36
N LEU A 227 8.94 50.70 -15.84
CA LEU A 227 8.00 49.72 -15.26
C LEU A 227 7.60 48.61 -16.25
N GLY A 228 8.47 48.31 -17.21
CA GLY A 228 8.21 47.29 -18.23
C GLY A 228 9.42 46.39 -18.44
N GLY A 229 9.76 45.56 -17.44
CA GLY A 229 10.98 44.76 -17.57
C GLY A 229 11.31 43.78 -16.45
N THR A 230 10.35 43.11 -15.83
CA THR A 230 10.64 42.03 -14.85
C THR A 230 9.72 40.82 -14.99
N GLY A 231 9.29 40.52 -16.22
CA GLY A 231 8.37 39.41 -16.52
C GLY A 231 9.03 38.08 -16.93
N ALA A 232 10.36 37.97 -16.92
CA ALA A 232 11.05 36.77 -17.44
C ALA A 232 11.72 35.88 -16.38
N GLY A 233 11.87 36.35 -15.13
CA GLY A 233 12.51 35.60 -14.04
C GLY A 233 11.56 34.78 -13.16
N GLY A 234 10.31 35.22 -13.00
CA GLY A 234 9.34 34.58 -12.09
C GLY A 234 8.82 33.23 -12.60
N ILE A 235 8.65 33.06 -13.91
CA ILE A 235 8.01 31.88 -14.48
C ILE A 235 8.91 30.63 -14.36
N ARG A 236 10.24 30.81 -14.38
CA ARG A 236 11.20 29.70 -14.21
C ARG A 236 11.30 29.21 -12.77
N LEU A 237 11.20 30.10 -11.77
CA LEU A 237 11.21 29.71 -10.35
C LEU A 237 9.92 29.00 -9.93
N TRP A 238 8.77 29.46 -10.42
CA TRP A 238 7.47 28.83 -10.15
C TRP A 238 7.32 27.46 -10.82
N ALA A 239 7.81 27.31 -12.06
CA ALA A 239 7.80 26.02 -12.75
C ALA A 239 8.71 24.99 -12.05
N LEU A 240 9.91 25.39 -11.59
CA LEU A 240 10.80 24.51 -10.83
C LEU A 240 10.22 24.14 -9.45
N GLY A 241 9.58 25.08 -8.75
CA GLY A 241 8.91 24.81 -7.47
C GLY A 241 7.71 23.87 -7.59
N ALA A 242 6.91 24.01 -8.65
CA ALA A 242 5.78 23.11 -8.92
C ALA A 242 6.24 21.69 -9.28
N LEU A 243 7.30 21.54 -10.06
CA LEU A 243 7.85 20.24 -10.46
C LEU A 243 8.55 19.52 -9.28
N GLN A 244 9.18 20.27 -8.38
CA GLN A 244 9.79 19.75 -7.16
C GLN A 244 8.73 19.27 -6.15
N MET A 245 7.60 19.97 -6.01
CA MET A 245 6.48 19.51 -5.18
C MET A 245 5.78 18.28 -5.78
N LEU A 246 5.70 18.18 -7.11
CA LEU A 246 5.11 17.02 -7.80
C LEU A 246 5.93 15.73 -7.64
N LEU A 247 7.25 15.84 -7.44
CA LEU A 247 8.16 14.70 -7.23
C LEU A 247 8.30 14.31 -5.75
N LEU A 248 8.26 15.29 -4.83
CA LEU A 248 8.38 15.03 -3.39
C LEU A 248 7.07 14.51 -2.77
N LEU A 249 5.92 14.90 -3.29
CA LEU A 249 4.61 14.45 -2.80
C LEU A 249 4.39 12.94 -2.94
N PRO A 250 4.63 12.28 -4.09
CA PRO A 250 4.51 10.83 -4.20
C PRO A 250 5.63 10.10 -3.44
N LEU A 251 6.83 10.69 -3.34
CA LEU A 251 7.94 10.09 -2.60
C LEU A 251 7.66 10.08 -1.09
N GLY A 252 7.10 11.17 -0.56
CA GLY A 252 6.62 11.23 0.83
C GLY A 252 5.45 10.28 1.06
N PHE A 253 4.51 10.20 0.12
CA PHE A 253 3.34 9.31 0.22
C PHE A 253 3.69 7.81 0.10
N LEU A 254 4.83 7.45 -0.53
CA LEU A 254 5.37 6.08 -0.51
C LEU A 254 6.28 5.82 0.70
N ALA A 255 7.09 6.79 1.11
CA ALA A 255 8.03 6.62 2.21
C ALA A 255 7.32 6.56 3.57
N LEU A 256 6.27 7.37 3.80
CA LEU A 256 5.49 7.38 5.04
C LEU A 256 4.82 6.03 5.38
N PRO A 257 4.13 5.33 4.46
CA PRO A 257 3.58 4.00 4.76
C PRO A 257 4.68 2.93 4.90
N LEU A 258 5.79 3.04 4.17
CA LEU A 258 6.95 2.15 4.34
C LEU A 258 7.60 2.32 5.72
N LEU A 259 7.71 3.56 6.20
CA LEU A 259 8.28 3.91 7.50
C LEU A 259 7.30 3.58 8.64
N TYR A 260 5.99 3.74 8.41
CA TYR A 260 4.93 3.25 9.30
C TYR A 260 4.94 1.73 9.43
N VAL A 261 5.12 0.98 8.32
CA VAL A 261 5.32 -0.47 8.37
C VAL A 261 6.63 -0.81 9.08
N LEU A 262 7.73 -0.10 8.85
CA LEU A 262 8.99 -0.39 9.54
C LEU A 262 8.93 -0.13 11.06
N LEU A 263 8.25 0.93 11.51
CA LEU A 263 8.13 1.29 12.93
C LEU A 263 7.03 0.52 13.67
N VAL A 264 5.86 0.30 13.04
CA VAL A 264 4.70 -0.35 13.69
C VAL A 264 4.74 -1.87 13.53
N LYS A 265 5.34 -2.41 12.46
CA LYS A 265 5.50 -3.87 12.28
C LYS A 265 6.82 -4.44 12.78
N GLN A 266 7.71 -3.66 13.42
CA GLN A 266 8.89 -4.24 14.08
C GLN A 266 8.50 -5.30 15.13
N ASP A 267 7.43 -5.05 15.89
CA ASP A 267 6.94 -5.99 16.90
C ASP A 267 6.20 -7.20 16.28
N SER A 268 5.62 -7.04 15.10
CA SER A 268 4.95 -8.14 14.37
C SER A 268 5.93 -9.08 13.64
N ILE A 269 7.15 -8.61 13.31
CA ILE A 269 8.21 -9.47 12.76
C ILE A 269 8.83 -10.32 13.87
N HIS A 270 8.82 -9.84 15.12
CA HIS A 270 9.28 -10.61 16.28
C HIS A 270 8.23 -11.58 16.85
N GLN A 271 6.93 -11.35 16.65
CA GLN A 271 5.86 -12.27 17.10
C GLN A 271 5.26 -13.16 16.00
N GLY A 272 5.47 -12.84 14.71
CA GLY A 272 4.92 -13.59 13.58
C GLY A 272 5.86 -14.62 12.93
N LEU A 273 7.11 -14.69 13.39
CA LEU A 273 8.02 -15.80 13.07
C LEU A 273 8.01 -16.78 14.25
N PRO A 274 7.02 -17.70 14.33
CA PRO A 274 7.26 -18.90 15.10
C PRO A 274 8.56 -19.50 14.59
N HIS A 275 9.38 -19.97 15.52
CA HIS A 275 10.61 -20.70 15.26
C HIS A 275 10.41 -21.82 14.22
N LEU A 276 10.42 -21.46 12.94
CA LEU A 276 10.71 -22.38 11.85
C LEU A 276 12.16 -22.72 12.05
N SER A 277 12.37 -23.76 12.86
CA SER A 277 13.64 -24.42 13.07
C SER A 277 14.32 -24.56 11.70
N SER A 278 15.32 -23.72 11.52
CA SER A 278 16.09 -23.51 10.29
C SER A 278 16.73 -24.79 9.76
N ASP A 279 16.75 -25.87 10.55
CA ASP A 279 17.51 -27.06 10.23
C ASP A 279 16.73 -28.09 9.37
N ALA A 280 15.41 -28.19 9.52
CA ALA A 280 14.63 -29.20 8.78
C ALA A 280 14.23 -28.76 7.36
N ALA A 281 13.89 -27.47 7.19
CA ALA A 281 13.49 -26.92 5.90
C ALA A 281 14.69 -26.71 4.97
N PHE A 282 15.84 -26.25 5.48
CA PHE A 282 17.07 -26.13 4.71
C PHE A 282 17.63 -27.51 4.29
N ARG A 283 17.52 -28.54 5.13
CA ARG A 283 17.90 -29.91 4.72
C ARG A 283 17.00 -30.42 3.59
N ARG A 284 15.68 -30.20 3.67
CA ARG A 284 14.76 -30.60 2.58
C ARG A 284 15.01 -29.82 1.28
N LEU A 285 15.29 -28.52 1.36
CA LEU A 285 15.69 -27.71 0.19
C LEU A 285 17.04 -28.14 -0.39
N ARG A 286 17.98 -28.58 0.43
CA ARG A 286 19.30 -29.05 -0.03
C ARG A 286 19.22 -30.39 -0.78
N TYR A 287 18.27 -31.26 -0.43
CA TYR A 287 18.01 -32.52 -1.17
C TYR A 287 17.16 -32.32 -2.42
N THR A 288 16.32 -31.29 -2.50
CA THR A 288 15.53 -31.00 -3.70
C THR A 288 16.29 -30.14 -4.72
N LEU A 289 17.26 -29.34 -4.29
CA LEU A 289 18.08 -28.53 -5.20
C LEU A 289 19.35 -29.25 -5.70
N SER A 290 19.82 -30.32 -5.03
CA SER A 290 21.00 -31.07 -5.48
C SER A 290 20.85 -31.72 -6.86
N PRO A 291 19.70 -32.32 -7.25
CA PRO A 291 19.55 -32.90 -8.59
C PRO A 291 19.40 -31.82 -9.68
N LEU A 292 18.81 -30.68 -9.34
CA LEU A 292 18.60 -29.57 -10.29
C LEU A 292 19.90 -28.83 -10.60
N LEU A 293 20.80 -28.72 -9.63
CA LEU A 293 22.15 -28.17 -9.84
C LEU A 293 23.06 -29.14 -10.62
N GLU A 294 22.89 -30.46 -10.45
CA GLU A 294 23.57 -31.47 -11.29
C GLU A 294 23.08 -31.44 -12.74
N LEU A 295 21.80 -31.17 -12.99
CA LEU A 295 21.24 -31.05 -14.34
C LEU A 295 21.69 -29.76 -15.06
N ARG A 296 21.89 -28.65 -14.31
CA ARG A 296 22.47 -27.42 -14.83
C ARG A 296 23.97 -27.57 -15.14
N ALA A 297 24.71 -28.29 -14.30
CA ALA A 297 26.12 -28.59 -14.55
C ALA A 297 26.34 -29.51 -15.77
N ARG A 298 25.32 -30.29 -16.15
CA ARG A 298 25.32 -31.15 -17.35
C ARG A 298 24.73 -30.50 -18.59
N GLY A 299 24.43 -29.20 -18.56
CA GLY A 299 24.08 -28.40 -19.75
C GLY A 299 22.72 -28.71 -20.40
N LEU A 300 21.80 -29.35 -19.68
CA LEU A 300 20.50 -29.81 -20.23
C LEU A 300 19.33 -28.85 -20.03
N LEU A 301 19.56 -27.63 -19.53
CA LEU A 301 18.54 -26.58 -19.41
C LEU A 301 19.06 -25.26 -20.01
N PRO A 302 18.30 -24.60 -20.91
CA PRO A 302 18.67 -23.31 -21.47
C PRO A 302 18.57 -22.20 -20.40
N ALA A 303 19.46 -21.22 -20.54
CA ALA A 303 19.66 -20.10 -19.60
C ALA A 303 18.44 -19.17 -19.48
#